data_AF-A0ABD1HSX0-F1
#
_entry.id   AF-A0ABD1HSX0-F1
#
_cell.length_a   1.000
_cell.length_b   1.000
_cell.length_c   1.000
_cell.angle_alpha   90.00
_cell.angle_beta   90.00
_cell.angle_gamma   90.00
#
_symmetry.space_group_name_H-M   'P 1'
#
loop_
_entity.id
_entity.type
_entity.pdbx_description
1 polymer ?
#
loop_
_entity_poly.entity_id
_entity_poly.type
_entity_poly.pdbx_seq_one_letter_code
_entity_poly.pdbx_strand_id
1 'polypeptide(L)'
;MMSKAPEGRTTRFSGPKISRSIQTARHFVGVYDGHGGPEASRYICDHFFNNLIRLAQENGAMSEEALRSAFSETENGFLTLVRRAYAISPVLAAIGSCCLVGVIWKRVLYVANLGDSRAVMGCLNRSNRIVAEQLTLDHNASMEEVRKELTNLHPEDSQIVVMKQGVWRIKGIIQIRLNFRCNETVIPEQAMV
;
A
#
# COMPACT_ATOMS: atom_id res chain seq x y z
N MET A 1 51.60 5.78 -14.70
CA MET A 1 50.94 6.88 -13.96
C MET A 1 49.44 6.70 -14.09
N MET A 2 48.76 6.65 -12.94
CA MET A 2 47.31 6.55 -12.78
C MET A 2 46.63 7.88 -13.12
N SER A 3 45.42 7.86 -13.66
CA SER A 3 44.22 8.14 -12.83
C SER A 3 42.93 8.05 -13.66
N LYS A 4 42.02 7.25 -13.11
CA LYS A 4 40.61 7.06 -13.49
C LYS A 4 39.78 8.13 -12.77
N ALA A 5 38.69 8.56 -13.40
CA ALA A 5 37.73 9.53 -12.86
C ALA A 5 37.08 9.06 -11.53
N PRO A 6 36.64 9.98 -10.65
CA PRO A 6 36.18 9.64 -9.31
C PRO A 6 34.76 9.06 -9.31
N GLU A 7 34.59 8.00 -8.53
CA GLU A 7 33.33 7.29 -8.28
C GLU A 7 32.34 8.13 -7.46
N GLY A 8 31.07 8.01 -7.83
CA GLY A 8 29.94 8.66 -7.19
C GLY A 8 29.79 8.26 -5.72
N ARG A 9 29.57 9.28 -4.89
CA ARG A 9 29.51 9.25 -3.44
C ARG A 9 28.24 8.53 -2.96
N THR A 10 28.35 7.25 -2.57
CA THR A 10 27.28 6.55 -1.84
C THR A 10 27.18 7.10 -0.42
N THR A 11 26.08 7.77 -0.08
CA THR A 11 25.78 8.18 1.29
C THR A 11 25.45 6.95 2.13
N ARG A 12 26.37 6.52 3.00
CA ARG A 12 26.10 5.52 4.04
C ARG A 12 25.34 6.20 5.19
N PHE A 13 24.11 5.76 5.46
CA PHE A 13 23.47 6.02 6.74
C PHE A 13 24.01 5.00 7.76
N SER A 14 24.90 5.44 8.64
CA SER A 14 25.37 4.63 9.77
C SER A 14 24.41 4.81 10.96
N GLY A 15 23.47 3.87 11.11
CA GLY A 15 22.76 3.68 12.38
C GLY A 15 23.66 3.03 13.44
N PRO A 16 23.29 3.10 14.74
CA PRO A 16 24.10 2.57 15.83
C PRO A 16 24.34 1.05 15.68
N LYS A 17 25.58 0.62 15.93
CA LYS A 17 25.95 -0.79 15.97
C LYS A 17 25.36 -1.42 17.23
N ILE A 18 24.39 -2.32 17.07
CA ILE A 18 23.82 -3.07 18.19
C ILE A 18 24.29 -4.53 18.10
N SER A 19 24.75 -5.04 19.24
CA SER A 19 25.41 -6.32 19.43
C SER A 19 24.54 -7.54 19.07
N ARG A 20 25.23 -8.64 18.75
CA ARG A 20 24.71 -9.97 18.39
C ARG A 20 23.69 -10.54 19.39
N SER A 21 22.41 -10.24 19.16
CA SER A 21 21.25 -11.06 19.48
C SER A 21 20.19 -10.65 18.46
N ILE A 22 19.76 -11.57 17.58
CA ILE A 22 18.94 -11.30 16.38
C ILE A 22 17.93 -10.18 16.67
N GLN A 23 18.29 -8.97 16.23
CA GLN A 23 17.46 -7.80 16.45
C GLN A 23 16.22 -7.99 15.60
N THR A 24 15.07 -7.86 16.25
CA THR A 24 13.76 -7.81 15.58
C THR A 24 13.80 -6.71 14.53
N ALA A 25 14.06 -7.09 13.29
CA ALA A 25 13.99 -6.20 12.15
C ALA A 25 12.57 -5.62 12.10
N ARG A 26 12.48 -4.29 12.22
CA ARG A 26 11.24 -3.51 12.11
C ARG A 26 11.38 -2.65 10.86
N HIS A 27 10.99 -3.19 9.72
CA HIS A 27 11.02 -2.46 8.45
C HIS A 27 9.60 -2.09 8.06
N PHE A 28 9.41 -0.86 7.64
CA PHE A 28 8.19 -0.37 7.04
C PHE A 28 8.52 0.17 5.65
N VAL A 29 7.73 -0.23 4.67
CA VAL A 29 7.80 0.27 3.30
C VAL A 29 6.38 0.61 2.85
N GLY A 30 6.23 1.77 2.21
CA GLY A 30 4.97 2.20 1.61
C GLY A 30 5.17 2.63 0.17
N VAL A 31 4.24 2.26 -0.71
CA VAL A 31 4.13 2.71 -2.10
C VAL A 31 2.77 3.35 -2.26
N TYR A 32 2.76 4.63 -2.67
CA TYR A 32 1.55 5.44 -2.78
C TYR A 32 1.46 6.02 -4.20
N ASP A 33 0.60 5.44 -5.03
CA ASP A 33 0.40 5.86 -6.41
C ASP A 33 -0.79 6.82 -6.51
N GLY A 34 -0.51 8.12 -6.50
CA GLY A 34 -1.52 9.18 -6.49
C GLY A 34 -2.11 9.45 -7.88
N HIS A 35 -3.42 9.75 -7.92
CA HIS A 35 -4.13 10.12 -9.15
C HIS A 35 -5.06 11.31 -8.93
N GLY A 36 -5.20 12.18 -9.94
CA GLY A 36 -5.98 13.41 -9.84
C GLY A 36 -5.27 14.55 -9.07
N GLY A 37 -4.13 14.27 -8.46
CA GLY A 37 -3.27 15.21 -7.74
C GLY A 37 -2.41 14.48 -6.69
N PRO A 38 -1.37 15.12 -6.13
CA PRO A 38 -0.49 14.50 -5.14
C PRO A 38 -1.10 14.42 -3.72
N GLU A 39 -2.17 15.14 -3.44
CA GLU A 39 -2.67 15.43 -2.10
C GLU A 39 -3.01 14.17 -1.29
N ALA A 40 -3.68 13.20 -1.91
CA ALA A 40 -4.02 11.93 -1.25
C ALA A 40 -2.76 11.12 -0.90
N SER A 41 -1.86 10.92 -1.87
CA SER A 41 -0.60 10.18 -1.66
C SER A 41 0.29 10.85 -0.61
N ARG A 42 0.30 12.19 -0.57
CA ARG A 42 1.02 12.98 0.42
C ARG A 42 0.42 12.82 1.81
N TYR A 43 -0.90 12.90 1.92
CA TYR A 43 -1.60 12.67 3.18
C TYR A 43 -1.31 11.28 3.74
N ILE A 44 -1.34 10.24 2.90
CA ILE A 44 -0.98 8.88 3.34
C ILE A 44 0.47 8.84 3.85
N CYS A 45 1.43 9.41 3.11
CA CYS A 45 2.84 9.45 3.51
C CYS A 45 3.05 10.14 4.87
N ASP A 46 2.32 11.23 5.14
CA ASP A 46 2.50 12.04 6.34
C ASP A 46 1.81 11.42 7.58
N HIS A 47 0.75 10.63 7.39
CA HIS A 47 -0.12 10.17 8.48
C HIS A 47 -0.08 8.65 8.73
N PHE A 48 0.02 7.82 7.69
CA PHE A 48 -0.25 6.39 7.79
C PHE A 48 0.68 5.66 8.77
N PHE A 49 1.98 5.91 8.65
CA PHE A 49 2.98 5.26 9.51
C PHE A 49 2.76 5.58 10.99
N ASN A 50 2.43 6.83 11.31
CA ASN A 50 2.18 7.26 12.68
C ASN A 50 0.93 6.61 13.26
N ASN A 51 -0.16 6.55 12.47
CA ASN A 51 -1.38 5.84 12.86
C ASN A 51 -1.08 4.35 13.14
N LEU A 52 -0.33 3.70 12.24
CA LEU A 52 0.02 2.29 12.37
C LEU A 52 0.84 2.00 13.64
N ILE A 53 1.88 2.78 13.91
CA ILE A 53 2.72 2.56 15.09
C ILE A 53 1.91 2.78 16.37
N ARG A 54 1.08 3.82 16.42
CA ARG A 54 0.20 4.09 17.57
C ARG A 54 -0.77 2.93 17.81
N LEU A 55 -1.47 2.47 16.78
CA LEU A 55 -2.44 1.37 16.88
C LEU A 55 -1.77 0.03 17.20
N ALA A 56 -0.58 -0.23 16.65
CA ALA A 56 0.19 -1.43 17.02
C ALA A 56 0.66 -1.40 18.48
N GLN A 57 0.90 -0.22 19.06
CA GLN A 57 1.21 -0.08 20.49
C GLN A 57 -0.04 -0.31 21.35
N GLU A 58 -1.18 0.28 20.98
CA GLU A 58 -2.47 0.10 21.67
C GLU A 58 -2.91 -1.38 21.65
N ASN A 59 -2.68 -2.08 20.54
CA ASN A 59 -2.97 -3.51 20.39
C ASN A 59 -1.88 -4.43 20.97
N GLY A 60 -0.78 -3.87 21.48
CA GLY A 60 0.35 -4.61 22.06
C GLY A 60 1.30 -5.28 21.05
N ALA A 61 0.94 -5.36 19.77
CA ALA A 61 1.79 -5.85 18.70
C ALA A 61 1.31 -5.38 17.31
N MET A 62 2.17 -5.53 16.31
CA MET A 62 1.76 -5.50 14.90
C MET A 62 0.76 -6.62 14.63
N SER A 63 -0.36 -6.30 14.00
CA SER A 63 -1.44 -7.24 13.67
C SER A 63 -2.18 -6.77 12.42
N GLU A 64 -2.97 -7.67 11.84
CA GLU A 64 -3.90 -7.32 10.75
C GLU A 64 -4.86 -6.20 11.18
N GLU A 65 -5.36 -6.26 12.41
CA GLU A 65 -6.29 -5.27 12.94
C GLU A 65 -5.64 -3.89 13.10
N ALA A 66 -4.36 -3.83 13.52
CA ALA A 66 -3.62 -2.57 13.59
C ALA A 66 -3.46 -1.95 12.19
N LEU A 67 -3.16 -2.76 11.16
CA LEU A 67 -3.08 -2.30 9.78
C LEU A 67 -4.43 -1.79 9.27
N ARG A 68 -5.49 -2.60 9.44
CA ARG A 68 -6.86 -2.26 9.02
C ARG A 68 -7.33 -0.97 9.67
N SER A 69 -7.10 -0.81 10.97
CA SER A 69 -7.44 0.41 11.71
C SER A 69 -6.62 1.61 11.24
N ALA A 70 -5.31 1.46 11.00
CA ALA A 70 -4.46 2.57 10.56
C ALA A 70 -4.89 3.11 9.19
N PHE A 71 -5.27 2.19 8.32
CA PHE A 71 -5.86 2.48 7.03
C PHE A 71 -7.20 3.22 7.14
N SER A 72 -8.13 2.69 7.92
CA SER A 72 -9.44 3.31 8.17
C SER A 72 -9.30 4.72 8.75
N GLU A 73 -8.43 4.91 9.73
CA GLU A 73 -8.18 6.23 10.30
C GLU A 73 -7.54 7.21 9.30
N THR A 74 -6.59 6.73 8.49
CA THR A 74 -5.95 7.57 7.47
C THR A 74 -6.96 8.02 6.41
N GLU A 75 -7.81 7.11 5.94
CA GLU A 75 -8.89 7.41 5.01
C GLU A 75 -9.90 8.39 5.60
N ASN A 76 -10.38 8.13 6.82
CA ASN A 76 -11.34 9.01 7.50
C ASN A 76 -10.77 10.41 7.74
N GLY A 77 -9.48 10.51 8.05
CA GLY A 77 -8.77 11.77 8.18
C GLY A 77 -8.74 12.55 6.87
N PHE A 78 -8.38 11.89 5.76
CA PHE A 78 -8.39 12.50 4.44
C PHE A 78 -9.80 12.92 4.01
N LEU A 79 -10.81 12.06 4.19
CA LEU A 79 -12.21 12.40 3.89
C LEU A 79 -12.70 13.60 4.69
N THR A 80 -12.27 13.74 5.94
CA THR A 80 -12.58 14.91 6.77
C THR A 80 -11.94 16.18 6.20
N LEU A 81 -10.69 16.10 5.74
CA LEU A 81 -10.01 17.20 5.05
C LEU A 81 -10.77 17.60 3.78
N VAL A 82 -11.11 16.62 2.94
CA VAL A 82 -11.86 16.83 1.68
C VAL A 82 -13.20 17.52 1.97
N ARG A 83 -13.98 17.03 2.94
CA ARG A 83 -15.28 17.62 3.32
C ARG A 83 -15.15 19.09 3.75
N ARG A 84 -14.13 19.42 4.55
CA ARG A 84 -13.89 20.80 5.01
C ARG A 84 -13.47 21.72 3.88
N ALA A 85 -12.67 21.22 2.94
CA ALA A 85 -12.16 22.00 1.83
C ALA A 85 -13.11 22.02 0.61
N TYR A 86 -14.18 21.21 0.60
CA TYR A 86 -15.01 20.97 -0.58
C TYR A 86 -15.60 22.25 -1.18
N ALA A 87 -16.07 23.19 -0.35
CA ALA A 87 -16.64 24.45 -0.82
C ALA A 87 -15.62 25.34 -1.56
N ILE A 88 -14.33 25.18 -1.26
CA ILE A 88 -13.23 25.98 -1.84
C ILE A 88 -12.56 25.22 -2.99
N SER A 89 -12.38 23.91 -2.83
CA SER A 89 -11.69 23.05 -3.79
C SER A 89 -12.44 21.72 -3.97
N PRO A 90 -13.55 21.72 -4.75
CA PRO A 90 -14.32 20.50 -5.03
C PRO A 90 -13.49 19.41 -5.73
N VAL A 91 -12.42 19.79 -6.44
CA VAL A 91 -11.53 18.86 -7.15
C VAL A 91 -10.88 17.86 -6.21
N LEU A 92 -10.67 18.20 -4.94
CA LEU A 92 -10.12 17.29 -3.92
C LEU A 92 -10.95 16.00 -3.77
N ALA A 93 -12.26 16.04 -4.06
CA ALA A 93 -13.13 14.86 -4.00
C ALA A 93 -12.86 13.84 -5.11
N ALA A 94 -12.14 14.22 -6.16
CA ALA A 94 -11.73 13.35 -7.26
C ALA A 94 -10.27 12.85 -7.12
N ILE A 95 -9.54 13.31 -6.09
CA ILE A 95 -8.15 12.93 -5.84
C ILE A 95 -8.12 11.67 -4.99
N GLY A 96 -7.27 10.72 -5.36
CA GLY A 96 -7.08 9.49 -4.61
C GLY A 96 -5.66 8.95 -4.78
N SER A 97 -5.39 7.83 -4.13
CA SER A 97 -4.10 7.15 -4.22
C SER A 97 -4.29 5.67 -3.98
N CYS A 98 -3.55 4.84 -4.72
CA CYS A 98 -3.25 3.48 -4.29
C CYS A 98 -2.40 3.53 -3.02
N CYS A 99 -2.47 2.48 -2.21
CA CYS A 99 -1.64 2.35 -1.03
C CYS A 99 -1.26 0.90 -0.81
N LEU A 100 0.01 0.58 -1.04
CA LEU A 100 0.61 -0.70 -0.71
C LEU A 100 1.58 -0.49 0.44
N VAL A 101 1.43 -1.27 1.51
CA VAL A 101 2.34 -1.24 2.66
C VAL A 101 2.86 -2.62 2.98
N GLY A 102 4.15 -2.68 3.30
CA GLY A 102 4.86 -3.87 3.75
C GLY A 102 5.51 -3.61 5.10
N VAL A 103 5.30 -4.52 6.06
CA VAL A 103 5.85 -4.42 7.42
C VAL A 103 6.51 -5.72 7.81
N ILE A 104 7.80 -5.67 8.13
CA ILE A 104 8.49 -6.83 8.73
C ILE A 104 8.50 -6.62 10.24
N TRP A 105 7.88 -7.55 10.98
CA TRP A 105 7.82 -7.51 12.43
C TRP A 105 7.96 -8.92 13.01
N LYS A 106 8.94 -9.12 13.91
CA LYS A 106 9.20 -10.42 14.56
C LYS A 106 9.22 -11.61 13.56
N ARG A 107 9.88 -11.41 12.41
CA ARG A 107 9.99 -12.38 11.30
C ARG A 107 8.70 -12.68 10.54
N VAL A 108 7.64 -11.92 10.78
CA VAL A 108 6.42 -11.96 9.99
C VAL A 108 6.44 -10.77 9.03
N LEU A 109 6.18 -11.03 7.75
CA LEU A 109 5.89 -9.99 6.77
C LEU A 109 4.37 -9.77 6.74
N TYR A 110 3.94 -8.55 6.99
CA TYR A 110 2.58 -8.11 6.74
C TYR A 110 2.56 -7.32 5.45
N VAL A 111 1.63 -7.62 4.55
CA VAL A 111 1.42 -6.86 3.32
C VAL A 111 -0.04 -6.48 3.23
N ALA A 112 -0.32 -5.20 3.00
CA ALA A 112 -1.68 -4.72 2.81
C ALA A 112 -1.74 -3.82 1.58
N ASN A 113 -2.72 -4.07 0.72
CA ASN A 113 -2.85 -3.42 -0.58
C ASN A 113 -4.22 -2.79 -0.75
N LEU A 114 -4.22 -1.54 -1.19
CA LEU A 114 -5.36 -0.81 -1.70
C LEU A 114 -5.06 -0.35 -3.11
N GLY A 115 -5.68 -1.00 -4.09
CA GLY A 115 -5.58 -0.65 -5.49
C GLY A 115 -4.80 -1.65 -6.32
N ASP A 116 -4.13 -1.17 -7.35
CA ASP A 116 -3.43 -1.99 -8.35
C ASP A 116 -1.90 -1.94 -8.24
N SER A 117 -1.38 -1.34 -7.16
CA SER A 117 -0.01 -1.58 -6.71
C SER A 117 0.19 -3.06 -6.36
N ARG A 118 1.44 -3.53 -6.46
CA ARG A 118 1.75 -4.96 -6.32
C ARG A 118 3.01 -5.24 -5.51
N ALA A 119 2.91 -6.12 -4.53
CA ALA A 119 4.05 -6.74 -3.87
C ALA A 119 4.38 -8.09 -4.51
N VAL A 120 5.66 -8.30 -4.81
CA VAL A 120 6.19 -9.54 -5.36
C VAL A 120 7.41 -9.96 -4.55
N MET A 121 7.41 -11.21 -4.10
CA MET A 121 8.52 -11.83 -3.39
C MET A 121 9.35 -12.69 -4.35
N GLY A 122 10.67 -12.57 -4.26
CA GLY A 122 11.58 -13.51 -4.90
C GLY A 122 11.80 -14.71 -3.97
N CYS A 123 11.36 -15.89 -4.39
CA CYS A 123 11.52 -17.14 -3.64
C CYS A 123 12.53 -18.05 -4.34
N LEU A 124 13.37 -18.76 -3.60
CA LEU A 124 14.14 -19.88 -4.18
C LEU A 124 13.24 -21.11 -4.26
N ASN A 125 13.11 -21.67 -5.45
CA ASN A 125 12.43 -22.96 -5.61
C ASN A 125 13.37 -24.13 -5.24
N ARG A 126 12.84 -25.36 -5.26
CA ARG A 126 13.60 -26.59 -4.96
C ARG A 126 14.82 -26.82 -5.85
N SER A 127 14.92 -26.12 -6.97
CA SER A 127 16.04 -26.18 -7.91
C SER A 127 17.00 -24.99 -7.77
N ASN A 128 16.95 -24.24 -6.66
CA ASN A 128 17.73 -23.03 -6.40
C ASN A 128 17.57 -21.94 -7.47
N ARG A 129 16.41 -21.89 -8.15
CA ARG A 129 16.07 -20.81 -9.07
C ARG A 129 15.15 -19.81 -8.38
N ILE A 130 15.40 -18.52 -8.61
CA ILE A 130 14.52 -17.46 -8.14
C ILE A 130 13.22 -17.50 -8.96
N VAL A 131 12.09 -17.61 -8.27
CA VAL A 131 10.74 -17.48 -8.82
C VAL A 131 10.07 -16.27 -8.20
N ALA A 132 9.24 -15.58 -8.97
CA ALA A 132 8.45 -14.45 -8.49
C ALA A 132 7.10 -14.94 -7.97
N GLU A 133 6.81 -14.66 -6.71
CA GLU A 133 5.53 -14.95 -6.06
C GLU A 133 4.81 -13.65 -5.75
N GLN A 134 3.66 -13.43 -6.38
CA GLN A 134 2.83 -12.25 -6.15
C GLN A 134 2.10 -12.40 -4.81
N LEU A 135 2.33 -11.46 -3.89
CA LEU A 135 1.75 -11.50 -2.54
C LEU A 135 0.39 -10.81 -2.45
N THR A 136 0.13 -9.87 -3.35
CA THR A 136 -1.08 -9.04 -3.34
C THR A 136 -1.87 -9.24 -4.61
N LEU A 137 -3.19 -9.34 -4.51
CA LEU A 137 -4.05 -9.28 -5.68
C LEU A 137 -4.28 -7.81 -6.06
N ASP A 138 -4.26 -7.52 -7.35
CA ASP A 138 -4.69 -6.22 -7.86
C ASP A 138 -6.19 -6.05 -7.56
N HIS A 139 -6.61 -4.84 -7.20
CA HIS A 139 -8.01 -4.52 -6.98
C HIS A 139 -8.44 -3.37 -7.89
N ASN A 140 -8.86 -3.69 -9.11
CA ASN A 140 -9.27 -2.71 -10.11
C ASN A 140 -10.50 -3.16 -10.93
N ALA A 141 -11.14 -2.20 -11.60
CA ALA A 141 -12.36 -2.38 -12.39
C ALA A 141 -12.14 -3.18 -13.69
N SER A 142 -10.90 -3.50 -14.06
CA SER A 142 -10.64 -4.46 -15.15
C SER A 142 -10.98 -5.89 -14.73
N MET A 143 -11.03 -6.18 -13.42
CA MET A 143 -11.50 -7.46 -12.89
C MET A 143 -13.01 -7.51 -12.82
N GLU A 144 -13.61 -8.62 -13.28
CA GLU A 144 -15.06 -8.78 -13.35
C GLU A 144 -15.71 -8.83 -11.97
N GLU A 145 -15.04 -9.45 -11.01
CA GLU A 145 -15.46 -9.56 -9.61
C GLU A 145 -15.66 -8.18 -9.00
N VAL A 146 -14.73 -7.26 -9.24
CA VAL A 146 -14.79 -5.88 -8.75
C VAL A 146 -15.93 -5.12 -9.39
N ARG A 147 -16.16 -5.33 -10.70
CA ARG A 147 -17.31 -4.71 -11.39
C ARG A 147 -18.63 -5.19 -10.80
N LYS A 148 -18.80 -6.51 -10.62
CA LYS A 148 -20.02 -7.10 -10.03
C LYS A 148 -20.24 -6.58 -8.60
N GLU A 149 -19.18 -6.53 -7.79
CA GLU A 149 -19.26 -6.03 -6.43
C GLU A 149 -19.70 -4.55 -6.39
N LEU A 150 -19.12 -3.71 -7.26
CA LEU A 150 -19.51 -2.30 -7.39
C LEU A 150 -20.96 -2.14 -7.83
N THR A 151 -21.41 -2.88 -8.84
CA THR A 151 -22.80 -2.85 -9.28
C THR A 151 -23.77 -3.27 -8.17
N ASN A 152 -23.44 -4.32 -7.42
CA ASN A 152 -24.28 -4.82 -6.33
C ASN A 152 -24.40 -3.83 -5.15
N LEU A 153 -23.34 -3.07 -4.87
CA LEU A 153 -23.35 -2.06 -3.79
C LEU A 153 -23.97 -0.73 -4.21
N HIS A 154 -24.15 -0.52 -5.52
CA HIS A 154 -24.75 0.68 -6.08
C HIS A 154 -25.80 0.33 -7.15
N PRO A 155 -26.87 -0.41 -6.79
CA PRO A 155 -27.84 -0.91 -7.76
C PRO A 155 -28.57 0.21 -8.53
N GLU A 156 -28.73 1.38 -7.92
CA GLU A 156 -29.38 2.55 -8.52
C GLU A 156 -28.43 3.42 -9.36
N ASP A 157 -27.12 3.19 -9.31
CA ASP A 157 -26.13 3.98 -10.05
C ASP A 157 -25.68 3.21 -11.30
N SER A 158 -26.46 3.31 -12.38
CA SER A 158 -26.13 2.69 -13.67
C SER A 158 -24.80 3.16 -14.28
N GLN A 159 -24.22 4.24 -13.76
CA GLN A 159 -22.93 4.80 -14.21
C GLN A 159 -21.78 4.42 -13.26
N ILE A 160 -22.01 3.56 -12.27
CA ILE A 160 -20.99 3.21 -11.27
C ILE A 160 -19.74 2.60 -11.91
N VAL A 161 -19.89 1.78 -12.96
CA VAL A 161 -18.81 1.16 -13.71
C VAL A 161 -19.11 1.32 -15.20
N VAL A 162 -18.24 2.03 -15.92
CA VAL A 162 -18.42 2.33 -17.34
C VAL A 162 -17.17 2.00 -18.14
N MET A 163 -17.35 1.52 -19.37
CA MET A 163 -16.26 1.31 -20.32
C MET A 163 -15.98 2.63 -21.04
N LYS A 164 -14.77 3.18 -20.90
CA LYS A 164 -14.36 4.42 -21.57
C LYS A 164 -12.97 4.25 -22.18
N GLN A 165 -12.85 4.50 -23.48
CA GLN A 165 -11.59 4.38 -24.22
C GLN A 165 -10.93 2.99 -24.07
N GLY A 166 -11.75 1.92 -24.10
CA GLY A 166 -11.26 0.54 -23.98
C GLY A 166 -10.88 0.11 -22.56
N VAL A 167 -11.14 0.95 -21.55
CA VAL A 167 -10.79 0.69 -20.15
C VAL A 167 -12.01 0.84 -19.25
N TRP A 168 -12.22 -0.11 -18.34
CA TRP A 168 -13.27 -0.05 -17.33
C TRP A 168 -12.91 0.96 -16.24
N ARG A 169 -13.82 1.91 -15.98
CA ARG A 169 -13.64 2.99 -14.99
C ARG A 169 -14.84 3.09 -14.06
N ILE A 170 -14.56 3.30 -12.78
CA ILE A 170 -15.52 3.65 -11.75
C ILE A 170 -15.95 5.11 -11.96
N LYS A 171 -17.25 5.33 -12.13
CA LYS A 171 -17.87 6.64 -12.48
C LYS A 171 -17.26 7.33 -13.70
N GLY A 172 -16.55 6.59 -14.56
CA GLY A 172 -15.84 7.13 -15.72
C GLY A 172 -14.54 7.86 -15.40
N ILE A 173 -14.06 7.81 -14.15
CA ILE A 173 -12.90 8.59 -13.67
C ILE A 173 -11.71 7.66 -13.42
N ILE A 174 -11.81 6.76 -12.45
CA ILE A 174 -10.68 5.95 -11.95
C ILE A 174 -10.90 4.47 -12.19
N GLN A 175 -9.85 3.64 -12.16
CA GLN A 175 -10.02 2.18 -12.28
C GLN A 175 -10.12 1.48 -10.92
N ILE A 176 -9.88 2.18 -9.82
CA ILE A 176 -9.58 1.55 -8.54
C ILE A 176 -10.65 1.87 -7.53
N ARG A 177 -11.03 0.85 -6.76
CA ARG A 177 -12.00 0.99 -5.69
C ARG A 177 -11.30 1.29 -4.38
N LEU A 178 -11.82 2.26 -3.62
CA LEU A 178 -11.41 2.62 -2.26
C LEU A 178 -11.89 1.58 -1.20
N ASN A 179 -11.75 0.27 -1.44
CA ASN A 179 -12.18 -0.74 -0.45
C ASN A 179 -11.09 -1.76 -0.10
N PHE A 180 -10.96 -2.00 1.20
CA PHE A 180 -9.94 -2.80 1.87
C PHE A 180 -9.95 -4.30 1.53
N ARG A 181 -8.78 -4.81 1.12
CA ARG A 181 -8.40 -6.21 1.31
C ARG A 181 -6.99 -6.29 1.92
N CYS A 182 -6.91 -6.59 3.21
CA CYS A 182 -5.69 -7.13 3.81
C CYS A 182 -5.64 -8.62 3.48
N ASN A 183 -4.55 -9.07 2.86
CA ASN A 183 -4.22 -10.50 2.82
C ASN A 183 -3.08 -10.72 3.82
N GLU A 184 -3.27 -11.60 4.81
CA GLU A 184 -2.13 -12.11 5.57
C GLU A 184 -1.28 -12.97 4.63
N THR A 185 0.04 -12.71 4.58
CA THR A 185 1.00 -13.69 4.11
C THR A 185 2.05 -13.89 5.17
N VAL A 186 1.77 -14.80 6.10
CA VAL A 186 2.78 -15.26 7.06
C VAL A 186 3.81 -16.08 6.29
N ILE A 187 4.95 -15.47 6.00
CA ILE A 187 6.08 -16.18 5.40
C ILE A 187 6.80 -16.92 6.54
N PRO A 188 6.81 -18.28 6.55
CA PRO A 188 7.48 -19.03 7.59
C PRO A 188 9.00 -18.83 7.54
N GLU A 189 9.64 -19.08 8.69
CA GLU A 189 11.07 -18.87 9.00
C GLU A 189 12.07 -19.40 7.95
N GLN A 190 11.63 -20.32 7.08
CA GLN A 190 12.45 -20.99 6.07
C GLN A 190 12.60 -20.23 4.75
N ALA A 191 11.82 -19.17 4.53
CA ALA A 191 11.83 -18.39 3.28
C ALA A 191 12.52 -17.02 3.39
N MET A 192 12.97 -16.62 4.59
CA MET A 192 13.78 -15.41 4.82
C MET A 192 15.25 -15.76 5.11
N VAL A 193 15.84 -16.64 4.30
CA VAL A 193 17.27 -16.97 4.34
C VAL A 193 18.04 -16.08 3.37
#